data_AF-A0A259MDX2-F1
#
_entry.id   AF-A0A259MDX2-F1
#
_cell.length_a   1.000
_cell.length_b   1.000
_cell.length_c   1.000
_cell.angle_alpha   90.00
_cell.angle_beta   90.00
_cell.angle_gamma   90.00
#
_symmetry.space_group_name_H-M   'P 1'
#
loop_
_entity.id
_entity.type
_entity.pdbx_description
1 polymer ?
#
loop_
_entity_poly.entity_id
_entity_poly.type
_entity_poly.pdbx_seq_one_letter_code
_entity_poly.pdbx_strand_id
1 'polypeptide(L)'
;MTTSLREAWAALPSRLRLLEPVTFSDAEWSLLERLHESFNDREAHTRLPLAIARFRDAAVREIFERARQFDDVVTVNIDERWEERVAASAGDAMAPWVRLYNEEVDAMMDVLVPPARYRKEHYAYGRFVFPEPHGLHTDHSLEDPAAGGEPICIARIETLGTHYVDGDYRTQDPETQSMLTALRYWIEVPEGQPEDVFAELLKRGTLKTIPVNHVMLMVAGNGAENAQVTQHVSARPPEGGLHSAFFQRQYRLVPAR
;
A
#
# COMPACT_ATOMS: atom_id res chain seq x y z
N MET A 1 23.74 -1.94 24.02
CA MET A 1 22.31 -1.85 24.39
C MET A 1 21.54 -1.78 23.08
N THR A 2 20.69 -2.76 22.80
CA THR A 2 19.76 -2.71 21.68
C THR A 2 18.68 -1.68 22.04
N THR A 3 18.56 -0.63 21.22
CA THR A 3 17.45 0.33 21.31
C THR A 3 16.13 -0.42 21.11
N SER A 4 15.10 -0.12 21.90
CA SER A 4 13.79 -0.77 21.72
C SER A 4 13.17 -0.37 20.38
N LEU A 5 12.30 -1.23 19.83
CA LEU A 5 11.59 -0.95 18.57
C LEU A 5 10.85 0.41 18.61
N ARG A 6 10.20 0.69 19.74
CA ARG A 6 9.47 1.96 19.97
C ARG A 6 10.40 3.18 19.95
N GLU A 7 11.56 3.09 20.59
CA GLU A 7 12.56 4.17 20.59
C GLU A 7 13.16 4.38 19.20
N ALA A 8 13.47 3.29 18.48
CA ALA A 8 13.97 3.36 17.10
C ALA A 8 12.97 4.05 16.18
N TRP A 9 11.68 3.69 16.30
CA TRP A 9 10.59 4.33 15.57
C TRP A 9 10.43 5.81 15.93
N ALA A 10 10.48 6.15 17.23
CA ALA A 10 10.35 7.53 17.70
C ALA A 10 11.49 8.45 17.22
N ALA A 11 12.64 7.90 16.84
CA ALA A 11 13.76 8.66 16.29
C ALA A 11 13.62 8.97 14.78
N LEU A 12 12.82 8.19 14.04
CA LEU A 12 12.65 8.33 12.59
C LEU A 12 12.18 9.72 12.13
N PRO A 13 11.20 10.40 12.78
CA PRO A 13 10.66 11.65 12.27
C PRO A 13 11.69 12.75 11.98
N SER A 14 12.82 12.74 12.68
CA SER A 14 13.93 13.70 12.46
C SER A 14 14.66 13.51 11.14
N ARG A 15 14.50 12.35 10.49
CA ARG A 15 15.20 11.93 9.26
C ARG A 15 14.29 11.93 8.04
N LEU A 16 12.97 12.03 8.23
CA LEU A 16 11.96 11.92 7.19
C LEU A 16 11.45 13.30 6.76
N ARG A 17 11.44 13.54 5.45
CA ARG A 17 11.07 14.80 4.80
C ARG A 17 9.72 14.72 4.10
N LEU A 18 9.36 13.59 3.49
CA LEU A 18 8.07 13.39 2.84
C LEU A 18 7.04 12.80 3.80
N LEU A 19 7.47 11.84 4.60
CA LEU A 19 6.63 11.01 5.43
C LEU A 19 6.69 11.44 6.90
N GLU A 20 5.56 11.24 7.57
CA GLU A 20 5.38 11.40 8.99
C GLU A 20 4.92 10.05 9.56
N PRO A 21 5.75 9.38 10.38
CA PRO A 21 5.37 8.14 11.04
C PRO A 21 4.12 8.35 11.89
N VAL A 22 3.18 7.41 11.85
CA VAL A 22 2.00 7.49 12.71
C VAL A 22 2.34 7.12 14.16
N THR A 23 1.50 7.56 15.08
CA THR A 23 1.52 7.07 16.46
C THR A 23 0.69 5.80 16.56
N PHE A 24 1.29 4.73 17.08
CA PHE A 24 0.59 3.47 17.32
C PHE A 24 0.01 3.41 18.73
N SER A 25 -1.18 2.83 18.84
CA SER A 25 -1.74 2.33 20.10
C SER A 25 -0.93 1.17 20.66
N ASP A 26 -1.13 0.82 21.93
CA ASP A 26 -0.42 -0.32 22.53
C ASP A 26 -0.75 -1.65 21.85
N ALA A 27 -1.98 -1.82 21.35
CA ALA A 27 -2.38 -3.03 20.62
C ALA A 27 -1.64 -3.13 19.26
N GLU A 28 -1.50 -2.01 18.54
CA GLU A 28 -0.73 -1.95 17.30
C GLU A 28 0.77 -2.16 17.56
N TRP A 29 1.30 -1.64 18.67
CA TRP A 29 2.67 -1.92 19.07
C TRP A 29 2.90 -3.40 19.35
N SER A 30 2.02 -4.05 20.11
CA SER A 30 2.12 -5.49 20.36
C SER A 30 2.07 -6.30 19.07
N LEU A 31 1.27 -5.87 18.08
CA LEU A 31 1.25 -6.46 16.75
C LEU A 31 2.60 -6.29 16.03
N LEU A 32 3.14 -5.08 16.00
CA LEU A 32 4.41 -4.77 15.33
C LEU A 32 5.59 -5.48 15.99
N GLU A 33 5.62 -5.57 17.31
CA GLU A 33 6.65 -6.30 18.07
C GLU A 33 6.64 -7.79 17.70
N ARG A 34 5.46 -8.42 17.59
CA ARG A 34 5.33 -9.81 17.10
C ARG A 34 5.85 -9.98 15.67
N LEU A 35 5.48 -9.07 14.76
CA LEU A 35 5.94 -9.10 13.36
C LEU A 35 7.45 -8.84 13.24
N HIS A 36 8.01 -8.02 14.12
CA HIS A 36 9.44 -7.73 14.16
C HIS A 36 10.25 -8.94 14.64
N GLU A 37 9.76 -9.64 15.68
CA GLU A 37 10.39 -10.86 16.21
C GLU A 37 10.25 -12.04 15.24
N SER A 38 9.06 -12.23 14.69
CA SER A 38 8.74 -13.30 13.75
C SER A 38 7.80 -12.78 12.68
N PHE A 39 8.37 -12.33 11.57
CA PHE A 39 7.57 -11.85 10.46
C PHE A 39 6.59 -12.92 9.93
N ASN A 40 6.89 -14.22 10.00
CA ASN A 40 5.96 -15.26 9.56
C ASN A 40 4.81 -15.54 10.56
N ASP A 41 4.55 -14.65 11.52
CA ASP A 41 3.42 -14.76 12.44
C ASP A 41 2.09 -14.57 11.70
N ARG A 42 1.46 -15.70 11.37
CA ARG A 42 0.20 -15.73 10.60
C ARG A 42 -0.95 -15.03 11.31
N GLU A 43 -1.03 -15.11 12.63
CA GLU A 43 -2.11 -14.47 13.38
C GLU A 43 -1.92 -12.95 13.34
N ALA A 44 -0.69 -12.47 13.53
CA ALA A 44 -0.37 -11.06 13.37
C ALA A 44 -0.69 -10.57 11.94
N HIS A 45 -0.39 -11.36 10.91
CA HIS A 45 -0.74 -11.02 9.53
C HIS A 45 -2.23 -10.81 9.30
N THR A 46 -3.11 -11.56 9.98
CA THR A 46 -4.57 -11.34 9.88
C THR A 46 -5.04 -9.98 10.42
N ARG A 47 -4.17 -9.23 11.10
CA ARG A 47 -4.48 -7.90 11.63
C ARG A 47 -4.05 -6.77 10.68
N LEU A 48 -3.24 -7.06 9.66
CA LEU A 48 -2.86 -6.10 8.60
C LEU A 48 -4.00 -5.93 7.56
N PRO A 49 -4.01 -4.88 6.71
CA PRO A 49 -3.09 -3.74 6.64
C PRO A 49 -3.07 -2.84 7.89
N LEU A 50 -1.91 -2.24 8.19
CA LEU A 50 -1.72 -1.23 9.24
C LEU A 50 -1.09 0.04 8.66
N ALA A 51 -1.61 1.21 8.99
CA ALA A 51 -1.00 2.47 8.57
C ALA A 51 0.29 2.70 9.34
N ILE A 52 1.41 2.93 8.67
CA ILE A 52 2.72 3.15 9.31
C ILE A 52 3.21 4.59 9.15
N ALA A 53 2.79 5.29 8.11
CA ALA A 53 3.11 6.70 7.95
C ALA A 53 2.01 7.40 7.17
N ARG A 54 2.07 8.73 7.15
CA ARG A 54 1.31 9.56 6.21
C ARG A 54 2.24 10.51 5.48
N PHE A 55 1.87 10.93 4.27
CA PHE A 55 2.53 12.07 3.66
C PHE A 55 2.28 13.33 4.49
N ARG A 56 3.33 14.15 4.64
CA ARG A 56 3.20 15.49 5.17
C ARG A 56 2.38 16.35 4.21
N ASP A 57 1.58 17.26 4.75
CA ASP A 57 0.67 18.10 3.96
C ASP A 57 1.38 18.88 2.84
N ALA A 58 2.60 19.36 3.11
CA ALA A 58 3.43 20.05 2.11
C ALA A 58 3.81 19.11 0.95
N ALA A 59 4.23 17.88 1.26
CA ALA A 59 4.58 16.87 0.27
C ALA A 59 3.37 16.47 -0.59
N VAL A 60 2.19 16.29 0.03
CA VAL A 60 0.94 16.01 -0.69
C VAL A 60 0.64 17.11 -1.72
N ARG A 61 0.78 18.38 -1.33
CA ARG A 61 0.53 19.52 -2.22
C ARG A 61 1.51 19.56 -3.38
N GLU A 62 2.81 19.40 -3.12
CA GLU A 62 3.84 19.42 -4.16
C GLU A 62 3.65 18.28 -5.18
N ILE A 63 3.42 17.07 -4.69
CA ILE A 63 3.16 15.89 -5.54
C ILE A 63 1.92 16.11 -6.39
N PHE A 64 0.84 16.64 -5.80
CA PHE A 64 -0.37 16.98 -6.53
C PHE A 64 -0.15 18.02 -7.62
N GLU A 65 0.54 19.12 -7.30
CA GLU A 65 0.84 20.19 -8.26
C GLU A 65 1.68 19.68 -9.44
N ARG A 66 2.56 18.71 -9.20
CA ARG A 66 3.32 18.05 -10.25
C ARG A 66 2.43 17.13 -11.09
N ALA A 67 1.62 16.29 -10.46
CA ALA A 67 0.70 15.39 -11.14
C ALA A 67 -0.33 16.13 -12.02
N ARG A 68 -0.75 17.35 -11.62
CA ARG A 68 -1.70 18.19 -12.36
C ARG A 68 -1.19 18.64 -13.74
N GLN A 69 0.10 18.47 -14.03
CA GLN A 69 0.68 18.81 -15.33
C GLN A 69 0.43 17.73 -16.40
N PHE A 70 -0.23 16.62 -16.04
CA PHE A 70 -0.42 15.46 -16.89
C PHE A 70 -1.91 15.11 -17.01
N ASP A 71 -2.45 15.22 -18.22
CA ASP A 71 -3.86 14.93 -18.53
C ASP A 71 -4.17 13.42 -18.60
N ASP A 72 -3.14 12.62 -18.85
CA ASP A 72 -3.16 11.15 -18.85
C ASP A 72 -2.31 10.62 -17.69
N VAL A 73 -2.56 9.40 -17.25
CA VAL A 73 -1.72 8.77 -16.24
C VAL A 73 -0.48 8.15 -16.86
N VAL A 74 0.65 8.50 -16.28
CA VAL A 74 1.94 7.88 -16.53
C VAL A 74 2.19 6.83 -15.48
N THR A 75 2.46 5.59 -15.90
CA THR A 75 2.88 4.50 -15.01
C THR A 75 4.35 4.16 -15.27
N VAL A 76 5.14 4.06 -14.22
CA VAL A 76 6.58 3.80 -14.29
C VAL A 76 6.95 2.63 -13.39
N ASN A 77 7.58 1.61 -13.98
CA ASN A 77 8.18 0.50 -13.25
C ASN A 77 9.61 0.84 -12.84
N ILE A 78 9.95 0.54 -11.58
CA ILE A 78 11.30 0.69 -11.03
C ILE A 78 11.99 -0.67 -11.03
N ASP A 79 12.88 -0.84 -12.01
CA ASP A 79 13.79 -1.96 -12.12
C ASP A 79 15.25 -1.51 -11.85
N GLU A 80 16.20 -2.45 -11.89
CA GLU A 80 17.63 -2.20 -11.65
C GLU A 80 18.23 -1.13 -12.58
N ARG A 81 17.63 -0.88 -13.75
CA ARG A 81 18.09 0.11 -14.73
C ARG A 81 17.32 1.42 -14.66
N TRP A 82 16.37 1.56 -13.72
CA TRP A 82 15.57 2.77 -13.59
C TRP A 82 16.45 3.98 -13.23
N GLU A 83 17.40 3.82 -12.31
CA GLU A 83 18.32 4.90 -11.94
C GLU A 83 19.14 5.38 -13.12
N GLU A 84 19.64 4.47 -13.96
CA GLU A 84 20.38 4.79 -15.18
C GLU A 84 19.49 5.55 -16.18
N ARG A 85 18.23 5.13 -16.36
CA ARG A 85 17.27 5.81 -17.24
C ARG A 85 16.93 7.22 -16.78
N VAL A 86 16.75 7.41 -15.47
CA VAL A 86 16.47 8.74 -14.89
C VAL A 86 17.72 9.63 -14.89
N ALA A 87 18.92 9.06 -14.75
CA ALA A 87 20.16 9.83 -14.87
C ALA A 87 20.45 10.23 -16.33
N ALA A 88 20.11 9.36 -17.30
CA ALA A 88 20.35 9.58 -18.72
C ALA A 88 19.27 10.43 -19.41
N SER A 89 18.06 10.50 -18.84
CA SER A 89 16.96 11.30 -19.38
C SER A 89 16.46 12.31 -18.33
N ALA A 90 16.41 13.59 -18.68
CA ALA A 90 15.82 14.64 -17.83
C ALA A 90 14.28 14.55 -17.72
N GLY A 91 13.68 13.37 -17.99
CA GLY A 91 12.29 13.24 -18.41
C GLY A 91 11.29 12.78 -17.35
N ASP A 92 11.74 12.19 -16.25
CA ASP A 92 10.80 11.74 -15.21
C ASP A 92 10.47 12.86 -14.23
N ALA A 93 9.25 13.37 -14.37
CA ALA A 93 8.76 14.50 -13.59
C ALA A 93 8.58 14.19 -12.11
N MET A 94 8.49 12.92 -11.70
CA MET A 94 8.21 12.46 -10.34
C MET A 94 9.42 11.79 -9.66
N ALA A 95 10.48 11.47 -10.42
CA ALA A 95 11.63 10.74 -9.90
C ALA A 95 12.26 11.29 -8.59
N PRO A 96 12.37 12.61 -8.34
CA PRO A 96 12.89 13.10 -7.07
C PRO A 96 12.04 12.69 -5.86
N TRP A 97 10.70 12.74 -5.97
CA TRP A 97 9.79 12.34 -4.91
C TRP A 97 9.77 10.83 -4.70
N VAL A 98 9.86 10.07 -5.79
CA VAL A 98 9.95 8.60 -5.76
C VAL A 98 11.22 8.15 -5.03
N ARG A 99 12.38 8.71 -5.37
CA ARG A 99 13.65 8.40 -4.69
C ARG A 99 13.57 8.66 -3.19
N LEU A 100 13.07 9.84 -2.82
CA LEU A 100 12.96 10.22 -1.42
C LEU A 100 11.92 9.38 -0.68
N TYR A 101 10.79 9.05 -1.32
CA TYR A 101 9.81 8.11 -0.78
C TYR A 101 10.44 6.74 -0.51
N ASN A 102 11.30 6.27 -1.41
CA ASN A 102 11.96 4.98 -1.28
C ASN A 102 12.96 4.96 -0.14
N GLU A 103 13.82 5.97 -0.05
CA GLU A 103 14.77 6.13 1.05
C GLU A 103 14.05 6.17 2.41
N GLU A 104 12.92 6.87 2.49
CA GLU A 104 12.15 7.01 3.72
C GLU A 104 11.39 5.74 4.11
N VAL A 105 10.78 5.05 3.15
CA VAL A 105 10.14 3.76 3.41
C VAL A 105 11.18 2.69 3.75
N ASP A 106 12.36 2.69 3.13
CA ASP A 106 13.45 1.78 3.50
C ASP A 106 13.92 2.03 4.94
N ALA A 107 14.06 3.30 5.35
CA ALA A 107 14.39 3.64 6.73
C ALA A 107 13.34 3.14 7.74
N MET A 108 12.04 3.16 7.38
CA MET A 108 10.97 2.59 8.21
C MET A 108 11.01 1.06 8.22
N MET A 109 11.23 0.43 7.06
CA MET A 109 11.29 -1.02 6.92
C MET A 109 12.50 -1.63 7.62
N ASP A 110 13.64 -0.94 7.63
CA ASP A 110 14.84 -1.33 8.38
C ASP A 110 14.57 -1.38 9.90
N VAL A 111 13.61 -0.59 10.39
CA VAL A 111 13.17 -0.62 11.78
C VAL A 111 12.11 -1.70 12.00
N LEU A 112 11.06 -1.74 11.18
CA LEU A 112 9.90 -2.63 11.41
C LEU A 112 10.19 -4.08 11.03
N VAL A 113 10.83 -4.31 9.89
CA VAL A 113 11.10 -5.65 9.32
C VAL A 113 12.53 -5.70 8.79
N PRO A 114 13.57 -5.73 9.66
CA PRO A 114 14.98 -5.68 9.24
C PRO A 114 15.43 -6.72 8.19
N PRO A 115 14.82 -7.92 8.07
CA PRO A 115 15.12 -8.87 7.00
C PRO A 115 14.51 -8.53 5.64
N ALA A 116 13.62 -7.52 5.56
CA ALA A 116 12.99 -7.12 4.31
C ALA A 116 14.01 -6.46 3.38
N ARG A 117 14.07 -6.91 2.12
CA ARG A 117 14.90 -6.32 1.07
C ARG A 117 14.05 -5.92 -0.10
N TYR A 118 14.35 -4.76 -0.67
CA TYR A 118 13.65 -4.24 -1.84
C TYR A 118 13.64 -5.28 -2.97
N ARG A 119 12.46 -5.49 -3.56
CA ARG A 119 12.25 -6.44 -4.66
C ARG A 119 11.80 -5.75 -5.93
N LYS A 120 10.70 -5.01 -5.86
CA LYS A 120 10.10 -4.32 -7.01
C LYS A 120 9.28 -3.12 -6.54
N GLU A 121 9.10 -2.17 -7.43
CA GLU A 121 8.26 -1.00 -7.23
C GLU A 121 7.71 -0.47 -8.55
N HIS A 122 6.58 0.20 -8.45
CA HIS A 122 6.09 1.08 -9.48
C HIS A 122 5.40 2.28 -8.85
N TYR A 123 5.27 3.33 -9.65
CA TYR A 123 4.44 4.48 -9.31
C TYR A 123 3.66 4.93 -10.53
N ALA A 124 2.53 5.57 -10.28
CA ALA A 124 1.68 6.15 -11.29
C ALA A 124 1.29 7.57 -10.90
N TYR A 125 1.20 8.49 -11.86
CA TYR A 125 0.81 9.86 -11.59
C TYR A 125 0.14 10.50 -12.80
N GLY A 126 -0.70 11.51 -12.56
CA GLY A 126 -1.47 12.22 -13.58
C GLY A 126 -2.94 12.27 -13.24
N ARG A 127 -3.80 12.48 -14.24
CA ARG A 127 -5.25 12.54 -14.09
C ARG A 127 -5.88 11.15 -14.15
N PHE A 128 -6.27 10.62 -13.00
CA PHE A 128 -7.02 9.38 -12.89
C PHE A 128 -8.48 9.66 -13.27
N VAL A 129 -8.88 9.30 -14.49
CA VAL A 129 -10.26 9.40 -14.99
C VAL A 129 -10.91 8.02 -15.09
N PHE A 130 -12.17 7.93 -14.66
CA PHE A 130 -12.99 6.74 -14.79
C PHE A 130 -13.45 6.53 -16.26
N PRO A 131 -13.57 5.29 -16.79
CA PRO A 131 -13.36 3.98 -16.16
C PRO A 131 -12.05 3.32 -16.61
N GLU A 132 -11.00 4.06 -16.95
CA GLU A 132 -9.75 3.38 -17.31
C GLU A 132 -9.14 2.79 -16.04
N PRO A 133 -9.12 1.45 -15.91
CA PRO A 133 -8.67 0.80 -14.70
C PRO A 133 -7.16 0.94 -14.67
N HIS A 134 -6.66 2.02 -14.09
CA HIS A 134 -5.25 2.07 -13.73
C HIS A 134 -5.02 1.10 -12.60
N GLY A 135 -4.55 -0.08 -12.99
CA GLY A 135 -3.69 -0.92 -12.17
C GLY A 135 -4.25 -1.28 -10.81
N LEU A 136 -5.48 -1.79 -10.76
CA LEU A 136 -5.85 -2.76 -9.73
C LEU A 136 -4.99 -4.01 -9.97
N HIS A 137 -3.75 -3.98 -9.49
CA HIS A 137 -2.84 -5.10 -9.66
C HIS A 137 -3.17 -6.19 -8.65
N THR A 138 -3.66 -7.32 -9.15
CA THR A 138 -3.51 -8.63 -8.49
C THR A 138 -2.09 -9.17 -8.58
N ASP A 139 -1.10 -8.30 -8.37
CA ASP A 139 0.31 -8.67 -8.51
C ASP A 139 0.79 -9.61 -7.41
N HIS A 140 -0.01 -9.80 -6.36
CA HIS A 140 0.28 -10.72 -5.26
C HIS A 140 -0.20 -12.15 -5.60
N SER A 141 -1.44 -12.28 -6.08
CA SER A 141 -2.08 -13.60 -6.27
C SER A 141 -1.66 -14.36 -7.53
N LEU A 142 -1.04 -13.69 -8.50
CA LEU A 142 -0.60 -14.33 -9.75
C LEU A 142 0.71 -15.12 -9.58
N GLU A 143 1.48 -14.86 -8.53
CA GLU A 143 2.82 -15.45 -8.34
C GLU A 143 2.83 -16.63 -7.36
N ASP A 144 1.77 -16.83 -6.57
CA ASP A 144 1.57 -18.03 -5.74
C ASP A 144 0.14 -18.60 -5.92
N PRO A 145 -0.04 -19.65 -6.75
CA PRO A 145 -1.34 -20.29 -6.95
C PRO A 145 -2.00 -20.80 -5.66
N ALA A 146 -1.20 -21.05 -4.62
CA ALA A 146 -1.65 -21.54 -3.32
C ALA A 146 -2.03 -20.43 -2.32
N ALA A 147 -1.71 -19.16 -2.59
CA ALA A 147 -1.92 -18.04 -1.67
C ALA A 147 -3.38 -17.56 -1.62
N GLY A 148 -4.25 -18.38 -1.00
CA GLY A 148 -5.68 -18.06 -0.83
C GLY A 148 -5.98 -16.91 0.14
N GLY A 149 -5.02 -16.49 0.96
CA GLY A 149 -5.24 -15.58 2.09
C GLY A 149 -4.77 -14.13 1.93
N GLU A 150 -4.58 -13.65 0.71
CA GLU A 150 -3.92 -12.36 0.45
C GLU A 150 -4.87 -11.16 0.56
N PRO A 151 -4.41 -10.03 1.13
CA PRO A 151 -5.16 -8.79 1.05
C PRO A 151 -5.21 -8.30 -0.41
N ILE A 152 -6.41 -8.28 -0.96
CA ILE A 152 -6.68 -7.78 -2.32
C ILE A 152 -6.92 -6.28 -2.24
N CYS A 153 -6.13 -5.51 -3.00
CA CYS A 153 -6.37 -4.08 -3.21
C CYS A 153 -7.65 -3.87 -4.02
N ILE A 154 -8.55 -3.04 -3.52
CA ILE A 154 -9.75 -2.54 -4.19
C ILE A 154 -9.73 -0.99 -4.11
N ALA A 155 -9.07 -0.35 -5.07
CA ALA A 155 -9.08 1.11 -5.20
C ALA A 155 -10.36 1.62 -5.89
N ARG A 156 -11.07 2.60 -5.29
CA ARG A 156 -12.13 3.39 -5.93
C ARG A 156 -11.79 4.88 -5.84
N ILE A 157 -11.35 5.48 -6.95
CA ILE A 157 -11.06 6.92 -7.03
C ILE A 157 -12.17 7.54 -7.88
N GLU A 158 -13.19 8.16 -7.27
CA GLU A 158 -13.22 9.61 -7.05
C GLU A 158 -13.74 10.00 -5.65
N THR A 159 -14.54 9.16 -4.99
CA THR A 159 -15.29 9.55 -3.77
C THR A 159 -15.09 8.66 -2.54
N LEU A 160 -14.58 7.44 -2.66
CA LEU A 160 -14.52 6.49 -1.52
C LEU A 160 -13.11 6.21 -0.97
N GLY A 161 -12.05 6.40 -1.78
CA GLY A 161 -10.67 6.16 -1.35
C GLY A 161 -10.19 4.75 -1.72
N THR A 162 -9.07 4.32 -1.15
CA THR A 162 -8.49 3.00 -1.40
C THR A 162 -8.94 2.02 -0.31
N HIS A 163 -9.52 0.89 -0.71
CA HIS A 163 -10.00 -0.14 0.20
C HIS A 163 -9.28 -1.45 -0.04
N TYR A 164 -9.22 -2.30 0.99
CA TYR A 164 -8.61 -3.62 0.88
C TYR A 164 -9.51 -4.63 1.56
N VAL A 165 -9.56 -5.82 0.98
CA VAL A 165 -10.19 -6.99 1.61
C VAL A 165 -9.19 -7.58 2.60
N ASP A 166 -9.65 -7.81 3.82
CA ASP A 166 -8.92 -8.56 4.84
C ASP A 166 -9.35 -10.05 4.82
N GLY A 167 -8.41 -10.95 5.07
CA GLY A 167 -8.65 -12.40 5.17
C GLY A 167 -8.63 -13.19 3.86
N ASP A 168 -8.88 -14.51 3.97
CA ASP A 168 -8.89 -15.44 2.82
C ASP A 168 -10.18 -15.33 2.02
N TYR A 169 -10.05 -14.86 0.78
CA TYR A 169 -11.15 -14.69 -0.17
C TYR A 169 -11.96 -15.98 -0.36
N ARG A 170 -11.29 -17.15 -0.40
CA ARG A 170 -11.93 -18.46 -0.59
C ARG A 170 -12.73 -18.90 0.63
N THR A 171 -12.46 -18.33 1.81
CA THR A 171 -13.22 -18.62 3.04
C THR A 171 -14.44 -17.72 3.20
N GLN A 172 -14.59 -16.69 2.37
CA GLN A 172 -15.82 -15.89 2.31
C GLN A 172 -16.95 -16.71 1.68
N ASP A 173 -18.19 -16.40 2.05
CA ASP A 173 -19.35 -17.03 1.42
C ASP A 173 -19.45 -16.65 -0.08
N PRO A 174 -20.11 -17.47 -0.92
CA PRO A 174 -20.18 -17.23 -2.36
C PRO A 174 -20.78 -15.87 -2.77
N GLU A 175 -21.68 -15.31 -1.97
CA GLU A 175 -22.30 -14.02 -2.23
C GLU A 175 -21.29 -12.88 -2.00
N THR A 176 -20.58 -12.91 -0.87
CA THR A 176 -19.47 -12.01 -0.58
C THR A 176 -18.37 -12.13 -1.64
N GLN A 177 -18.01 -13.34 -2.08
CA GLN A 177 -17.02 -13.55 -3.15
C GLN A 177 -17.45 -12.92 -4.48
N SER A 178 -18.69 -13.16 -4.89
CA SER A 178 -19.25 -12.61 -6.12
C SER A 178 -19.28 -11.09 -6.08
N MET A 179 -19.67 -10.51 -4.95
CA MET A 179 -19.70 -9.06 -4.79
C MET A 179 -18.30 -8.45 -4.66
N LEU A 180 -17.32 -9.07 -3.98
CA LEU A 180 -15.93 -8.60 -4.00
C LEU A 180 -15.32 -8.66 -5.41
N THR A 181 -15.67 -9.70 -6.19
CA THR A 181 -15.31 -9.80 -7.61
C THR A 181 -15.96 -8.69 -8.42
N ALA A 182 -17.23 -8.40 -8.15
CA ALA A 182 -17.92 -7.29 -8.79
C ALA A 182 -17.32 -5.94 -8.38
N LEU A 183 -16.99 -5.70 -7.11
CA LEU A 183 -16.28 -4.50 -6.64
C LEU A 183 -14.91 -4.32 -7.33
N ARG A 184 -14.27 -5.41 -7.73
CA ARG A 184 -12.97 -5.39 -8.43
C ARG A 184 -13.05 -4.88 -9.87
N TYR A 185 -14.19 -5.00 -10.56
CA TYR A 185 -14.32 -4.67 -12.00
C TYR A 185 -15.64 -4.01 -12.42
N TRP A 186 -16.55 -3.77 -11.46
CA TRP A 186 -17.89 -3.21 -11.60
C TRP A 186 -18.67 -3.65 -12.85
N ILE A 187 -18.97 -4.94 -12.91
CA ILE A 187 -20.11 -5.49 -13.67
C ILE A 187 -21.32 -5.66 -12.75
N GLU A 188 -22.54 -5.51 -13.29
CA GLU A 188 -23.81 -5.56 -12.55
C GLU A 188 -23.88 -6.72 -11.53
N VAL A 189 -24.21 -6.40 -10.28
CA VAL A 189 -24.39 -7.35 -9.16
C VAL A 189 -25.87 -7.35 -8.75
N PRO A 190 -26.40 -8.44 -8.16
CA PRO A 190 -27.83 -8.65 -7.88
C PRO A 190 -28.48 -7.59 -6.98
N GLU A 191 -29.81 -7.61 -6.93
CA GLU A 191 -30.65 -6.58 -6.27
C GLU A 191 -30.17 -6.14 -4.88
N GLY A 192 -29.76 -4.88 -4.81
CA GLY A 192 -29.27 -4.16 -3.63
C GLY A 192 -28.47 -2.92 -4.07
N GLN A 193 -28.30 -1.90 -3.22
CA GLN A 193 -27.39 -0.79 -3.54
C GLN A 193 -25.95 -1.19 -3.14
N PRO A 194 -24.95 -1.07 -4.03
CA PRO A 194 -23.55 -1.37 -3.73
C PRO A 194 -23.02 -0.70 -2.46
N GLU A 195 -23.53 0.49 -2.13
CA GLU A 195 -23.17 1.28 -0.95
C GLU A 195 -23.57 0.59 0.36
N ASP A 196 -24.74 -0.07 0.40
CA ASP A 196 -25.24 -0.72 1.62
C ASP A 196 -24.40 -1.95 1.95
N VAL A 197 -24.03 -2.72 0.92
CA VAL A 197 -23.19 -3.92 1.11
C VAL A 197 -21.77 -3.51 1.48
N PHE A 198 -21.24 -2.46 0.85
CA PHE A 198 -19.94 -1.90 1.20
C PHE A 198 -19.87 -1.43 2.67
N ALA A 199 -20.90 -0.73 3.15
CA ALA A 199 -20.98 -0.29 4.55
C ALA A 199 -21.04 -1.47 5.53
N GLU A 200 -21.77 -2.53 5.20
CA GLU A 200 -21.86 -3.73 6.03
C GLU A 200 -20.51 -4.48 6.11
N LEU A 201 -19.75 -4.58 5.02
CA LEU A 201 -18.41 -5.19 5.03
C LEU A 201 -17.39 -4.38 5.83
N LEU A 202 -17.46 -3.04 5.78
CA LEU A 202 -16.66 -2.18 6.64
C LEU A 202 -16.98 -2.41 8.11
N LYS A 203 -18.27 -2.50 8.46
CA LYS A 203 -18.73 -2.78 9.82
C LYS A 203 -18.27 -4.14 10.33
N ARG A 204 -18.19 -5.14 9.44
CA ARG A 204 -17.69 -6.49 9.75
C ARG A 204 -16.16 -6.57 9.83
N GLY A 205 -15.44 -5.53 9.39
CA GLY A 205 -13.98 -5.53 9.30
C GLY A 205 -13.43 -6.38 8.14
N THR A 206 -14.29 -6.89 7.26
CA THR A 206 -13.93 -7.63 6.04
C THR A 206 -13.30 -6.70 5.00
N LEU A 207 -13.79 -5.46 4.92
CA LEU A 207 -13.11 -4.38 4.21
C LEU A 207 -12.43 -3.47 5.22
N LYS A 208 -11.18 -3.10 4.94
CA LYS A 208 -10.48 -2.03 5.66
C LYS A 208 -10.41 -0.77 4.79
N THR A 209 -10.78 0.36 5.37
CA THR A 209 -10.55 1.68 4.79
C THR A 209 -9.13 2.13 5.07
N ILE A 210 -8.42 2.51 4.02
CA ILE A 210 -7.13 3.15 4.17
C ILE A 210 -7.34 4.66 4.11
N PRO A 211 -6.95 5.40 5.15
CA PRO A 211 -7.00 6.84 5.07
C PRO A 211 -6.11 7.32 3.92
N VAL A 212 -6.64 8.23 3.11
CA VAL A 212 -5.90 8.85 2.01
C VAL A 212 -4.56 9.38 2.54
N ASN A 213 -3.51 9.35 1.72
CA ASN A 213 -2.16 9.79 2.07
C ASN A 213 -1.40 8.93 3.07
N HIS A 214 -1.87 7.72 3.42
CA HIS A 214 -1.16 6.84 4.34
C HIS A 214 -0.40 5.71 3.64
N VAL A 215 0.83 5.49 4.11
CA VAL A 215 1.66 4.33 3.79
C VAL A 215 1.21 3.17 4.64
N MET A 216 0.94 2.05 3.98
CA MET A 216 0.25 0.92 4.59
C MET A 216 1.14 -0.31 4.57
N LEU A 217 1.49 -0.80 5.76
CA LEU A 217 2.18 -2.08 5.92
C LEU A 217 1.21 -3.22 5.62
N MET A 218 1.55 -3.98 4.60
CA MET A 218 0.77 -5.12 4.11
C MET A 218 1.67 -6.33 3.89
N VAL A 219 1.05 -7.50 3.87
CA VAL A 219 1.74 -8.75 3.49
C VAL A 219 1.11 -9.27 2.21
N ALA A 220 1.97 -9.62 1.27
CA ALA A 220 1.63 -10.31 0.03
C ALA A 220 2.16 -11.74 0.12
N GLY A 221 1.32 -12.74 -0.21
CA GLY A 221 1.67 -14.15 -0.11
C GLY A 221 1.87 -14.63 1.32
N ASN A 222 0.78 -15.02 2.00
CA ASN A 222 0.84 -15.61 3.34
C ASN A 222 1.11 -17.14 3.35
N GLY A 223 1.24 -17.74 2.16
CA GLY A 223 1.41 -19.17 1.93
C GLY A 223 2.86 -19.64 1.78
N ALA A 224 3.77 -18.76 1.38
CA ALA A 224 5.16 -19.11 1.06
C ALA A 224 6.13 -18.82 2.22
N GLU A 225 7.17 -19.64 2.35
CA GLU A 225 8.30 -19.44 3.29
C GLU A 225 9.03 -18.10 3.05
N ASN A 226 8.86 -17.50 1.86
CA ASN A 226 9.37 -16.19 1.45
C ASN A 226 8.25 -15.13 1.37
N ALA A 227 7.39 -15.05 2.39
CA ALA A 227 6.33 -14.04 2.47
C ALA A 227 6.88 -12.65 2.10
N GLN A 228 6.09 -11.87 1.37
CA GLN A 228 6.52 -10.59 0.83
C GLN A 228 5.85 -9.47 1.59
N VAL A 229 6.58 -8.38 1.85
CA VAL A 229 5.98 -7.18 2.41
C VAL A 229 5.60 -6.27 1.27
N THR A 230 4.39 -5.72 1.30
CA THR A 230 3.97 -4.72 0.33
C THR A 230 3.59 -3.43 1.03
N GLN A 231 3.92 -2.31 0.41
CA GLN A 231 3.63 -0.96 0.89
C GLN A 231 2.90 -0.20 -0.20
N HIS A 232 1.67 0.23 0.08
CA HIS A 232 0.86 1.04 -0.83
C HIS A 232 0.58 2.40 -0.22
N VAL A 233 0.65 3.45 -1.04
CA VAL A 233 0.14 4.78 -0.69
C VAL A 233 -0.33 5.53 -1.94
N SER A 234 -1.39 6.32 -1.78
CA SER A 234 -1.76 7.37 -2.72
C SER A 234 -1.53 8.73 -2.06
N ALA A 235 -0.76 9.59 -2.73
CA ALA A 235 -0.65 11.00 -2.45
C ALA A 235 -1.78 11.72 -3.20
N ARG A 236 -2.92 11.95 -2.53
CA ARG A 236 -4.09 12.64 -3.06
C ARG A 236 -4.39 13.88 -2.21
N PRO A 237 -4.76 15.02 -2.84
CA PRO A 237 -5.28 16.13 -2.07
C PRO A 237 -6.52 15.69 -1.28
N PRO A 238 -6.76 16.27 -0.09
CA PRO A 238 -7.88 15.90 0.79
C PRO A 238 -9.28 16.13 0.16
N GLU A 239 -9.38 16.82 -0.99
CA GLU A 239 -10.66 17.12 -1.65
C GLU A 239 -10.64 16.72 -3.13
N GLY A 240 -11.52 15.78 -3.51
CA GLY A 240 -12.20 15.66 -4.83
C GLY A 240 -11.38 15.63 -6.12
N GLY A 241 -10.06 15.80 -6.08
CA GLY A 241 -9.22 15.94 -7.25
C GLY A 241 -9.06 14.62 -8.00
N LEU A 242 -9.05 14.72 -9.32
CA LEU A 242 -8.75 13.62 -10.25
C LEU A 242 -7.24 13.40 -10.43
N HIS A 243 -6.40 14.37 -10.05
CA HIS A 243 -4.95 14.23 -10.15
C HIS A 243 -4.37 13.69 -8.85
N SER A 244 -3.47 12.71 -8.96
CA SER A 244 -2.82 12.08 -7.82
C SER A 244 -1.47 11.50 -8.23
N ALA A 245 -0.72 11.00 -7.24
CA ALA A 245 0.32 10.01 -7.46
C ALA A 245 0.07 8.80 -6.56
N PHE A 246 0.34 7.62 -7.08
CA PHE A 246 0.29 6.35 -6.40
C PHE A 246 1.69 5.75 -6.37
N PHE A 247 2.09 5.23 -5.21
CA PHE A 247 3.39 4.59 -5.01
C PHE A 247 3.15 3.20 -4.41
N GLN A 248 3.78 2.18 -5.00
CA GLN A 248 3.71 0.81 -4.52
C GLN A 248 5.10 0.18 -4.49
N ARG A 249 5.48 -0.34 -3.32
CA ARG A 249 6.73 -1.08 -3.12
C ARG A 249 6.48 -2.48 -2.62
N GLN A 250 7.35 -3.40 -3.01
CA GLN A 250 7.35 -4.76 -2.53
C GLN A 250 8.75 -5.17 -2.08
N TYR A 251 8.78 -5.90 -0.97
CA TYR A 251 9.98 -6.43 -0.34
C TYR A 251 9.90 -7.95 -0.29
N ARG A 252 11.07 -8.58 -0.39
CA ARG A 252 11.26 -9.98 -0.10
C ARG A 252 11.98 -10.12 1.24
N LEU A 253 11.53 -11.05 2.08
CA LEU A 253 12.30 -11.42 3.25
C LEU A 253 13.53 -12.23 2.82
N VAL A 254 14.69 -11.86 3.32
CA VAL A 254 15.90 -12.68 3.19
C VAL A 254 16.25 -13.27 4.56
N PRO A 255 16.76 -14.51 4.64
CA PRO A 255 17.24 -15.06 5.89
C PRO A 255 18.24 -14.11 6.56
N ALA A 256 18.10 -13.91 7.87
CA ALA A 256 19.12 -13.21 8.65
C ALA A 256 20.45 -13.94 8.47
N ARG A 257 21.51 -13.18 8.16
CA ARG A 257 22.88 -13.72 8.08
C ARG A 257 23.42 -14.05 9.45
#